data_AF-X5DF33-F1
#
_entry.id   AF-X5DF33-F1
#
_cell.length_a   1.000
_cell.length_b   1.000
_cell.length_c   1.000
_cell.angle_alpha   90.00
_cell.angle_beta   90.00
_cell.angle_gamma   90.00
#
_symmetry.space_group_name_H-M   'P 1'
#
loop_
_entity.id
_entity.type
_entity.pdbx_description
1 polymer ?
#
loop_
_entity_poly.entity_id
_entity_poly.type
_entity_poly.pdbx_seq_one_letter_code
_entity_poly.pdbx_strand_id
1 'polypeptide(L)'
;MMPEVIVTAVVFFATYHIIRLISNHLLKRKLIKAEQYERVGILEEPKVENDESNRYPSLKWGLVALMTGLGFIIIEVMGLFNREMVRGRDAVLPLGILMVCISLGFLIYFFIMNGKAVKK
;
A
#
# COMPACT_ATOMS: atom_id res chain seq x y z
N MET A 1 0.83 -29.75 -3.73
CA MET A 1 -0.26 -29.09 -2.98
C MET A 1 0.13 -28.69 -1.56
N MET A 2 0.28 -29.61 -0.59
CA MET A 2 0.70 -29.26 0.79
C MET A 2 2.06 -28.51 0.92
N PRO A 3 3.14 -28.90 0.21
CA PRO A 3 4.44 -28.23 0.40
C PRO A 3 4.47 -26.80 -0.17
N GLU A 4 3.73 -26.51 -1.25
CA GLU A 4 3.72 -25.19 -1.88
C GLU A 4 3.03 -24.14 -0.99
N VAL A 5 1.97 -24.53 -0.28
CA VAL A 5 1.26 -23.68 0.68
C VAL A 5 2.16 -23.35 1.88
N ILE A 6 2.91 -24.34 2.37
CA ILE A 6 3.86 -24.16 3.49
C ILE A 6 4.99 -23.22 3.09
N VAL A 7 5.58 -23.39 1.90
CA VAL A 7 6.64 -22.50 1.39
C VAL A 7 6.12 -21.07 1.28
N THR A 8 4.92 -20.87 0.75
CA THR A 8 4.31 -19.54 0.61
C THR A 8 4.07 -18.88 1.98
N ALA A 9 3.56 -19.63 2.96
CA ALA A 9 3.33 -19.12 4.31
C ALA A 9 4.64 -18.72 5.02
N VAL A 10 5.70 -19.52 4.86
CA VAL A 10 7.02 -19.24 5.45
C VAL A 10 7.65 -17.98 4.84
N VAL A 11 7.57 -17.82 3.52
CA VAL A 11 8.08 -16.61 2.84
C VAL A 11 7.32 -15.36 3.28
N PHE A 12 6.00 -15.45 3.41
CA PHE A 12 5.17 -14.33 3.87
C PHE A 12 5.50 -13.95 5.33
N PHE A 13 5.64 -14.96 6.19
CA PHE A 13 6.01 -14.78 7.59
C PHE A 13 7.41 -14.17 7.75
N ALA A 14 8.39 -14.66 7.00
CA ALA A 14 9.75 -14.11 6.97
C ALA A 14 9.76 -12.65 6.52
N THR A 15 9.01 -12.33 5.45
CA THR A 15 8.89 -10.97 4.92
C THR A 15 8.26 -10.04 5.96
N TYR A 16 7.17 -10.46 6.62
CA TYR A 16 6.55 -9.71 7.70
C TYR A 16 7.54 -9.43 8.85
N HIS A 17 8.30 -10.44 9.27
CA HIS A 17 9.30 -10.29 10.33
C HIS A 17 10.41 -9.31 9.97
N ILE A 18 10.90 -9.36 8.72
CA ILE A 18 11.91 -8.43 8.20
C ILE A 18 11.37 -7.00 8.24
N ILE A 19 10.14 -6.77 7.76
CA ILE A 19 9.50 -5.45 7.76
C ILE A 19 9.32 -4.94 9.20
N ARG A 20 8.89 -5.79 10.13
CA ARG A 20 8.72 -5.43 11.54
C ARG A 20 10.05 -5.05 12.21
N LEU A 21 11.11 -5.80 11.93
CA LEU A 21 12.45 -5.53 12.45
C LEU A 21 12.98 -4.18 11.93
N ILE A 22 12.87 -3.93 10.63
CA ILE A 22 13.30 -2.68 10.00
C ILE A 22 12.48 -1.49 10.52
N SER A 23 11.15 -1.65 10.63
CA SER A 23 10.28 -0.60 11.15
C SER A 23 10.66 -0.20 12.57
N ASN A 24 10.87 -1.17 13.46
CA ASN A 24 11.34 -0.91 14.83
C ASN A 24 12.72 -0.26 14.87
N HIS A 25 13.64 -0.67 14.00
CA HIS A 25 14.97 -0.08 13.93
C HIS A 25 14.94 1.36 13.41
N LEU A 26 14.13 1.65 12.38
CA LEU A 26 13.96 3.01 11.86
C LEU A 26 13.22 3.93 12.84
N LEU A 27 12.22 3.41 13.57
CA LEU A 27 11.52 4.12 14.64
C LEU A 27 12.47 4.48 15.78
N LYS A 28 13.25 3.51 16.28
CA LYS A 28 14.26 3.75 17.33
C LYS A 28 15.34 4.72 16.87
N ARG A 29 15.83 4.58 15.63
CA ARG A 29 16.83 5.50 15.06
C ARG A 29 16.30 6.92 14.89
N LYS A 30 15.03 7.09 14.52
CA LYS A 30 14.38 8.41 14.46
C LYS A 30 14.13 9.00 15.86
N LEU A 31 13.72 8.18 16.83
CA LEU A 31 13.51 8.59 18.24
C LEU A 31 14.80 9.09 18.90
N ILE A 32 15.93 8.41 18.68
CA ILE A 32 17.22 8.80 19.25
C ILE A 32 17.73 10.10 18.61
N LYS A 33 17.48 10.30 17.31
CA LYS A 33 17.90 11.51 16.58
C LYS A 33 17.03 12.74 16.89
N ALA A 34 15.90 12.56 17.59
CA ALA A 34 14.93 13.61 17.89
C ALA A 34 15.15 14.31 19.24
N GLU A 35 16.19 13.98 20.02
CA GLU A 35 16.67 14.72 21.21
C GLU A 35 15.55 15.33 22.09
N GLN A 36 14.54 14.52 22.42
CA GLN A 36 13.49 14.84 23.39
C GLN A 36 13.58 13.82 24.53
N TYR A 37 14.76 13.75 25.15
CA TYR A 37 14.97 13.02 26.41
C TYR A 37 14.38 13.78 27.62
N GLU A 38 13.82 14.98 27.40
CA GLU A 38 13.27 15.85 28.45
C GLU A 38 11.73 15.84 28.55
N ARG A 39 11.04 14.90 27.90
CA ARG A 39 9.63 14.61 28.22
C ARG A 39 9.49 13.17 28.67
N VAL A 40 9.95 12.94 29.89
CA VAL A 40 9.69 11.76 30.72
C VAL A 40 8.18 11.68 31.01
N GLY A 41 7.42 11.27 29.99
CA GLY A 41 5.98 11.01 30.06
C GLY A 41 5.54 9.88 29.11
N ILE A 42 6.48 9.19 28.46
CA ILE A 42 6.20 8.14 27.46
C ILE A 42 6.22 6.72 28.06
N LEU A 43 6.29 6.61 29.38
CA LEU A 43 6.02 5.38 30.14
C LEU A 43 4.57 5.29 30.64
N GLU A 44 3.75 6.32 30.42
CA GLU A 44 2.30 6.16 30.55
C GLU A 44 1.81 5.51 29.27
N GLU A 45 1.11 4.38 29.43
CA GLU A 45 0.42 3.63 28.38
C GLU A 45 -0.15 4.57 27.33
N PRO A 46 -0.04 4.27 26.02
CA PRO A 46 -0.48 5.20 25.01
C PRO A 46 -1.98 5.41 25.19
N LYS A 47 -2.34 6.54 25.81
CA LYS A 47 -3.66 7.13 25.65
C LYS A 47 -3.89 7.10 24.15
N VAL A 48 -4.99 6.46 23.79
CA VAL A 48 -5.56 6.45 22.46
C VAL A 48 -5.93 7.91 22.15
N GLU A 49 -4.93 8.74 21.89
CA GLU A 49 -5.09 10.00 21.20
C GLU A 49 -5.53 9.57 19.81
N ASN A 50 -6.85 9.62 19.64
CA ASN A 50 -7.53 9.66 18.37
C ASN A 50 -6.94 10.85 17.61
N ASP A 51 -5.78 10.64 17.01
CA ASP A 51 -5.21 11.53 16.04
C ASP A 51 -6.18 11.49 14.85
N GLU A 52 -7.13 12.42 14.85
CA GLU A 52 -8.16 12.58 13.82
C GLU A 52 -7.55 12.74 12.41
N SER A 53 -6.23 12.94 12.34
CA SER A 53 -5.35 12.87 11.17
C SER A 53 -5.29 11.48 10.52
N ASN A 54 -5.41 10.38 11.28
CA ASN A 54 -5.28 9.01 10.77
C ASN A 54 -6.64 8.33 10.58
N ARG A 55 -7.66 9.07 10.14
CA ARG A 55 -9.04 8.55 10.14
C ARG A 55 -9.24 7.36 9.19
N TYR A 56 -8.40 7.17 8.15
CA TYR A 56 -8.49 6.00 7.27
C TYR A 56 -7.18 5.58 6.57
N PRO A 57 -6.17 5.00 7.27
CA PRO A 57 -4.98 4.45 6.64
C PRO A 57 -5.28 3.25 5.74
N SER A 58 -6.39 2.56 5.96
CA SER A 58 -6.90 1.45 5.13
C SER A 58 -7.57 1.93 3.82
N LEU A 59 -8.09 3.15 3.77
CA LEU A 59 -8.83 3.68 2.62
C LEU A 59 -7.92 3.94 1.42
N LYS A 60 -6.64 4.27 1.63
CA LYS A 60 -5.65 4.40 0.55
C LYS A 60 -5.38 3.07 -0.15
N TRP A 61 -5.24 1.98 0.63
CA TRP A 61 -4.99 0.65 0.10
C TRP A 61 -6.24 0.06 -0.56
N GLY A 62 -7.42 0.33 -0.01
CA GLY A 62 -8.70 -0.07 -0.61
C GLY A 62 -8.93 0.58 -1.98
N LEU A 63 -8.65 1.88 -2.12
CA LEU A 63 -8.82 2.59 -3.39
C LEU A 63 -7.81 2.12 -4.47
N VAL A 64 -6.56 1.91 -4.08
CA VAL A 64 -5.53 1.39 -4.98
C VAL A 64 -5.87 -0.04 -5.41
N ALA A 65 -6.32 -0.91 -4.49
CA ALA A 65 -6.75 -2.27 -4.81
C ALA A 65 -7.96 -2.30 -5.77
N LEU A 66 -8.93 -1.40 -5.57
CA LEU A 66 -10.08 -1.25 -6.46
C LEU A 66 -9.63 -0.88 -7.87
N MET A 67 -8.81 0.17 -8.01
CA MET A 67 -8.31 0.58 -9.33
C MET A 67 -7.44 -0.49 -9.99
N THR A 68 -6.63 -1.21 -9.23
CA THR A 68 -5.84 -2.34 -9.73
C THR A 68 -6.73 -3.46 -10.26
N GLY A 69 -7.79 -3.83 -9.53
CA GLY A 69 -8.79 -4.80 -9.97
C GLY A 69 -9.50 -4.37 -11.24
N LEU A 70 -9.83 -3.08 -11.35
CA LEU A 70 -10.43 -2.50 -12.55
C LEU A 70 -9.46 -2.57 -13.75
N GLY A 71 -8.16 -2.34 -13.53
CA GLY A 71 -7.11 -2.55 -14.53
C GLY A 71 -7.06 -3.99 -15.05
N PHE A 72 -7.17 -4.99 -14.16
CA PHE A 72 -7.23 -6.39 -14.57
C PHE A 72 -8.47 -6.73 -15.40
N ILE A 73 -9.64 -6.21 -15.02
CA ILE A 73 -10.88 -6.40 -15.79
C ILE A 73 -10.72 -5.82 -17.21
N ILE A 74 -10.15 -4.62 -17.35
CA ILE A 74 -9.91 -4.00 -18.65
C ILE A 74 -8.97 -4.86 -19.51
N ILE A 75 -7.87 -5.34 -18.92
CA ILE A 75 -6.90 -6.20 -19.62
C ILE A 75 -7.57 -7.47 -20.14
N GLU A 76 -8.41 -8.11 -19.32
CA GLU A 76 -9.11 -9.35 -19.70
C GLU A 76 -10.14 -9.10 -20.80
N VAL A 77 -10.95 -8.05 -20.67
CA VAL A 77 -11.95 -7.67 -21.68
C VAL A 77 -11.28 -7.38 -23.02
N MET A 78 -10.18 -6.64 -23.01
CA MET A 78 -9.45 -6.29 -24.21
C MET A 78 -8.75 -7.51 -24.84
N GLY A 79 -8.35 -8.49 -24.02
CA GLY A 79 -7.87 -9.80 -24.47
C GLY A 79 -8.92 -10.64 -25.19
N LEU A 80 -10.22 -10.43 -24.91
CA LEU A 80 -11.32 -11.06 -25.65
C LEU A 80 -11.47 -10.48 -27.06
N PHE A 81 -11.24 -9.18 -27.23
CA PHE A 81 -11.34 -8.52 -28.54
C PHE A 81 -10.09 -8.71 -29.40
N ASN A 82 -8.90 -8.68 -28.80
CA ASN A 82 -7.66 -8.77 -29.58
C ASN A 82 -6.54 -9.51 -28.82
N ARG A 83 -6.43 -10.81 -29.08
CA ARG A 83 -5.58 -11.74 -28.31
C ARG A 83 -4.08 -11.52 -28.47
N GLU A 84 -3.62 -11.11 -29.66
CA GLU A 84 -2.20 -10.83 -29.91
C GLU A 84 -1.68 -9.62 -29.13
N MET A 85 -2.50 -8.58 -28.97
CA MET A 85 -2.09 -7.34 -28.32
C MET A 85 -1.91 -7.51 -26.80
N VAL A 86 -2.52 -8.53 -26.20
CA VAL A 86 -2.49 -8.81 -24.75
C VAL A 86 -1.56 -9.98 -24.40
N ARG A 87 -1.49 -11.02 -25.24
CA ARG A 87 -0.70 -12.25 -24.96
C ARG A 87 0.52 -12.41 -25.85
N GLY A 88 0.81 -11.44 -26.71
CA GLY A 88 2.01 -11.42 -27.53
C GLY A 88 3.28 -11.44 -26.67
N ARG A 89 4.35 -12.03 -27.19
CA ARG A 89 5.62 -12.20 -26.47
C ARG A 89 6.25 -10.87 -26.03
N ASP A 90 5.94 -9.80 -26.76
CA ASP A 90 6.38 -8.43 -26.50
C ASP A 90 5.23 -7.50 -26.06
N ALA A 91 4.12 -8.06 -25.56
CA ALA A 91 2.95 -7.29 -25.15
C ALA A 91 3.20 -6.52 -23.84
N VAL A 92 3.67 -5.27 -23.95
CA VAL A 92 3.86 -4.34 -22.82
C VAL A 92 2.54 -3.66 -22.41
N LEU A 93 1.52 -3.75 -23.26
CA LEU A 93 0.26 -3.03 -23.14
C LEU A 93 -0.53 -3.36 -21.86
N PRO A 94 -0.64 -4.63 -21.41
CA PRO A 94 -1.27 -4.97 -20.14
C PRO A 94 -0.58 -4.34 -18.92
N LEU A 95 0.75 -4.32 -18.92
CA LEU A 95 1.54 -3.71 -17.84
C LEU A 95 1.31 -2.19 -17.78
N GLY A 96 1.24 -1.54 -18.95
CA GLY A 96 0.93 -0.12 -19.07
C GLY A 96 -0.44 0.22 -18.48
N ILE A 97 -1.48 -0.53 -18.84
CA ILE A 97 -2.85 -0.34 -18.31
C ILE A 97 -2.85 -0.48 -16.79
N LEU A 98 -2.20 -1.52 -16.26
CA LEU A 98 -2.13 -1.75 -14.82
C LEU A 98 -1.46 -0.56 -14.10
N MET A 99 -0.33 -0.08 -14.60
CA MET A 99 0.40 1.06 -14.02
C MET A 99 -0.42 2.36 -14.05
N VAL A 100 -1.13 2.62 -15.15
CA VAL A 100 -2.02 3.79 -15.26
C VAL A 100 -3.15 3.70 -14.24
N CYS A 101 -3.81 2.54 -14.11
CA CYS A 101 -4.87 2.34 -13.13
C CYS A 101 -4.37 2.54 -11.69
N ILE A 102 -3.21 1.96 -11.33
CA ILE A 102 -2.60 2.13 -10.00
C ILE A 102 -2.32 3.62 -9.72
N SER A 103 -1.68 4.30 -10.67
CA SER A 103 -1.38 5.73 -10.56
C SER A 103 -2.65 6.57 -10.37
N LEU A 104 -3.73 6.22 -11.09
CA LEU A 104 -5.01 6.91 -11.00
C LEU A 104 -5.66 6.71 -9.62
N GLY A 105 -5.52 5.52 -9.01
CA GLY A 105 -5.93 5.27 -7.63
C GLY A 105 -5.20 6.15 -6.62
N PHE A 106 -3.88 6.33 -6.77
CA PHE A 106 -3.12 7.26 -5.94
C PHE A 106 -3.51 8.72 -6.16
N LEU A 107 -3.79 9.12 -7.40
CA LEU A 107 -4.17 10.48 -7.73
C LEU A 107 -5.55 10.82 -7.15
N ILE A 108 -6.53 9.91 -7.26
CA ILE A 108 -7.85 10.08 -6.63
C ILE A 108 -7.70 10.18 -5.11
N TYR A 109 -6.87 9.33 -4.48
CA TYR A 109 -6.60 9.43 -3.04
C TYR A 109 -6.03 10.80 -2.67
N PHE A 110 -5.08 11.31 -3.45
CA PHE A 110 -4.49 12.63 -3.26
C PHE A 110 -5.55 13.73 -3.36
N PHE A 111 -6.41 13.72 -4.37
CA PHE A 111 -7.50 14.69 -4.50
C PHE A 111 -8.51 14.61 -3.35
N ILE A 112 -8.88 13.41 -2.91
CA ILE A 112 -9.79 13.24 -1.76
C ILE A 112 -9.15 13.80 -0.48
N MET A 113 -7.85 13.60 -0.29
CA MET A 113 -7.14 14.11 0.88
C MET A 113 -6.96 15.64 0.81
N ASN A 114 -6.56 16.16 -0.33
CA ASN A 114 -6.26 17.59 -0.51
C ASN A 114 -7.54 18.44 -0.59
N GLY A 115 -8.64 17.88 -1.14
CA GLY A 115 -9.95 18.53 -1.14
C GLY A 115 -10.58 18.68 0.25
N LYS A 116 -10.18 17.83 1.21
CA LYS A 116 -10.57 17.97 2.63
C LYS A 116 -9.76 19.05 3.35
N ALA A 117 -8.55 19.35 2.90
CA ALA A 117 -7.69 20.38 3.49
C ALA A 117 -8.16 21.82 3.17
N VAL A 118 -8.85 22.03 2.04
CA VAL A 118 -9.33 23.36 1.61
C VAL A 118 -10.65 23.78 2.31
N LYS A 119 -11.30 22.87 3.03
CA LYS A 119 -12.59 23.12 3.71
C LYS A 119 -12.46 23.45 5.20
N LYS A 120 -11.25 23.69 5.72
CA LYS A 120 -11.00 24.08 7.11
C LYS A 120 -10.52 25.52 7.15
#